data_AF-H0HMI0-F1
#
_entry.id   AF-H0HMI0-F1
#
_cell.length_a   1.000
_cell.length_b   1.000
_cell.length_c   1.000
_cell.angle_alpha   90.00
_cell.angle_beta   90.00
_cell.angle_gamma   90.00
#
_symmetry.space_group_name_H-M   'P 1'
#
loop_
_entity.id
_entity.type
_entity.pdbx_description
1 polymer ?
#
loop_
_entity_poly.entity_id
_entity_poly.type
_entity_poly.pdbx_seq_one_letter_code
_entity_poly.pdbx_strand_id
1 'polypeptide(L)'
;MHAQETVAEPYRPVAKRAALWLLFLAPFFYLTYGTANWLASLRDDVGSIVFDWERAVPFMAWTIVPYWSINLFYALSLFVNDTKSGVDRLAGRYLTAQIVAVSCFLAFPLAATFVRPETTGLPGFMFAVLGGFDKPFNQAPSLHIALLVIIWDHLRPRFSGPAKIVWHGWCLLIGASVLTTWQHHFIDIPTGALLGLFALWLFPRAGALPFSSFALTGDRWARRLGASYAAGAVLLLAASIVGAFASAIWLVLLWPALALAIVAFGYFGAGAKIFQKADDGTV
;
A
#
# COMPACT_ATOMS: atom_id res chain seq x y z
N MET A 1 11.90 -8.34 -30.60
CA MET A 1 12.05 -9.53 -29.74
C MET A 1 10.66 -9.82 -29.19
N HIS A 2 10.09 -11.02 -29.43
CA HIS A 2 8.72 -11.35 -29.03
C HIS A 2 8.50 -11.02 -27.54
N ALA A 3 7.45 -10.28 -27.22
CA ALA A 3 6.88 -10.32 -25.89
C ALA A 3 6.68 -11.81 -25.56
N GLN A 4 7.39 -12.32 -24.55
CA GLN A 4 7.09 -13.65 -24.03
C GLN A 4 5.65 -13.59 -23.53
N GLU A 5 4.71 -14.03 -24.35
CA GLU A 5 3.39 -14.42 -23.90
C GLU A 5 3.64 -15.45 -22.80
N THR A 6 3.48 -15.03 -21.56
CA THR A 6 3.51 -15.94 -20.42
C THR A 6 2.33 -16.88 -20.60
N VAL A 7 2.60 -18.05 -21.17
CA VAL A 7 1.61 -19.11 -21.36
C VAL A 7 0.98 -19.41 -20.00
N ALA A 8 -0.35 -19.39 -19.95
CA ALA A 8 -1.09 -19.70 -18.74
C ALA A 8 -0.68 -21.08 -18.21
N GLU A 9 -0.37 -21.16 -16.92
CA GLU A 9 -0.07 -22.43 -16.27
C GLU A 9 -1.37 -23.18 -15.94
N PRO A 10 -1.32 -24.52 -15.76
CA PRO A 10 -2.48 -25.25 -15.27
C PRO A 10 -3.02 -24.61 -13.97
N TYR A 11 -4.33 -24.41 -13.86
CA TYR A 11 -4.90 -23.65 -12.74
C TYR A 11 -4.61 -24.27 -11.36
N ARG A 12 -4.62 -25.61 -11.24
CA ARG A 12 -4.41 -26.32 -9.96
C ARG A 12 -3.12 -25.92 -9.23
N PRO A 13 -1.92 -25.95 -9.84
CA PRO A 13 -0.69 -25.49 -9.18
C PRO A 13 -0.69 -24.00 -8.86
N VAL A 14 -1.33 -23.15 -9.67
CA VAL A 14 -1.45 -21.70 -9.39
C VAL A 14 -2.34 -21.46 -8.18
N ALA A 15 -3.51 -22.10 -8.12
CA ALA A 15 -4.42 -22.04 -6.98
C ALA A 15 -3.79 -22.59 -5.69
N LYS A 16 -3.01 -23.68 -5.79
CA LYS A 16 -2.23 -24.19 -4.65
C LYS A 16 -1.22 -23.14 -4.16
N ARG A 17 -0.53 -22.46 -5.07
CA ARG A 17 0.42 -21.39 -4.72
C ARG A 17 -0.29 -20.20 -4.06
N ALA A 18 -1.44 -19.79 -4.58
CA ALA A 18 -2.28 -18.75 -4.01
C ALA A 18 -2.74 -19.11 -2.58
N ALA A 19 -3.21 -20.35 -2.38
CA ALA A 19 -3.62 -20.84 -1.07
C ALA A 19 -2.46 -20.87 -0.05
N LEU A 20 -1.26 -21.29 -0.48
CA LEU A 20 -0.07 -21.28 0.38
C LEU A 20 0.33 -19.85 0.78
N TRP A 21 0.28 -18.91 -0.15
CA TRP A 21 0.53 -17.50 0.17
C TRP A 21 -0.53 -16.94 1.10
N LEU A 22 -1.81 -17.24 0.89
CA LEU A 22 -2.88 -16.78 1.77
C LEU A 22 -2.74 -17.37 3.18
N LEU A 23 -2.38 -18.65 3.29
CA LEU A 23 -2.13 -19.33 4.57
C LEU A 23 -0.92 -18.75 5.31
N PHE A 24 0.03 -18.15 4.60
CA PHE A 24 1.15 -17.43 5.22
C PHE A 24 0.76 -15.98 5.57
N LEU A 25 0.22 -15.24 4.60
CA LEU A 25 -0.04 -13.81 4.71
C LEU A 25 -1.11 -13.48 5.75
N ALA A 26 -2.17 -14.28 5.87
CA ALA A 26 -3.24 -14.01 6.83
C ALA A 26 -2.77 -14.14 8.29
N PRO A 27 -2.14 -15.25 8.74
CA PRO A 27 -1.56 -15.32 10.08
C PRO A 27 -0.46 -14.27 10.30
N PHE A 28 0.40 -14.05 9.30
CA PHE A 28 1.44 -13.03 9.40
C PHE A 28 0.86 -11.63 9.63
N PHE A 29 -0.22 -11.28 8.92
CA PHE A 29 -0.97 -10.04 9.11
C PHE A 29 -1.48 -9.93 10.55
N TYR A 30 -2.28 -10.89 11.02
CA TYR A 30 -2.88 -10.80 12.36
C TYR A 30 -1.84 -10.76 13.47
N LEU A 31 -0.75 -11.53 13.35
CA LEU A 31 0.34 -11.52 14.32
C LEU A 31 1.08 -10.18 14.34
N THR A 32 1.53 -9.70 13.19
CA THR A 32 2.33 -8.46 13.12
C THR A 32 1.49 -7.21 13.42
N TYR A 33 0.29 -7.13 12.84
CA TYR A 33 -0.64 -6.02 13.04
C TYR A 33 -1.17 -5.98 14.47
N GLY A 34 -1.58 -7.14 15.01
CA GLY A 34 -2.03 -7.29 16.39
C GLY A 34 -0.94 -6.96 17.41
N THR A 35 0.30 -7.40 17.14
CA THR A 35 1.45 -7.06 17.99
C THR A 35 1.74 -5.56 17.97
N ALA A 36 1.72 -4.91 16.81
CA ALA A 36 1.91 -3.45 16.71
C ALA A 36 0.83 -2.70 17.49
N ASN A 37 -0.44 -3.10 17.34
CA ASN A 37 -1.56 -2.54 18.09
C ASN A 37 -1.42 -2.75 19.60
N TRP A 38 -1.00 -3.94 20.04
CA TRP A 38 -0.79 -4.24 21.44
C TRP A 38 0.34 -3.39 22.03
N LEU A 39 1.50 -3.32 21.35
CA LEU A 39 2.63 -2.50 21.79
C LEU A 39 2.27 -1.02 21.84
N ALA A 40 1.53 -0.50 20.85
CA ALA A 40 1.04 0.87 20.87
C ALA A 40 0.10 1.12 22.05
N SER A 41 -0.75 0.15 22.42
CA SER A 41 -1.65 0.28 23.57
C SER A 41 -0.96 0.30 24.94
N LEU A 42 0.34 -0.03 24.99
CA LEU A 42 1.16 0.07 26.20
C LEU A 42 1.88 1.42 26.33
N ARG A 43 1.75 2.32 25.34
CA ARG A 43 2.41 3.63 25.33
C ARG A 43 1.45 4.70 25.79
N ASP A 44 1.94 5.60 26.64
CA ASP A 44 1.15 6.72 27.17
C ASP A 44 1.12 7.92 26.20
N ASP A 45 2.01 7.95 25.20
CA ASP A 45 2.28 9.08 24.32
C ASP A 45 1.90 8.84 22.85
N VAL A 46 0.73 8.24 22.59
CA VAL A 46 0.26 8.00 21.21
C VAL A 46 -0.39 9.26 20.64
N GLY A 47 0.30 9.90 19.69
CA GLY A 47 -0.20 11.09 19.00
C GLY A 47 -1.30 10.81 17.98
N SER A 48 -1.96 11.86 17.50
CA SER A 48 -2.95 11.78 16.43
C SER A 48 -2.76 12.93 15.45
N ILE A 49 -2.91 12.65 14.15
CA ILE A 49 -2.84 13.67 13.10
C ILE A 49 -4.22 13.81 12.47
N VAL A 50 -4.89 14.93 12.74
CA VAL A 50 -6.26 15.19 12.30
C VAL A 50 -6.37 16.63 11.81
N PHE A 51 -6.90 16.83 10.61
CA PHE A 51 -7.22 18.16 10.11
C PHE A 51 -8.60 18.60 10.59
N ASP A 52 -8.78 19.90 10.85
CA ASP A 52 -10.04 20.43 11.41
C ASP A 52 -11.26 20.17 10.52
N TRP A 53 -11.08 20.18 9.20
CA TRP A 53 -12.15 19.93 8.24
C TRP A 53 -12.65 18.47 8.28
N GLU A 54 -11.85 17.51 8.77
CA GLU A 54 -12.27 16.10 8.85
C GLU A 54 -13.47 15.91 9.78
N ARG A 55 -13.67 16.81 10.74
CA ARG A 55 -14.85 16.81 11.63
C ARG A 55 -16.16 17.05 10.88
N ALA A 56 -16.11 17.62 9.66
CA ALA A 56 -17.28 17.82 8.81
C ALA A 56 -17.62 16.57 7.98
N VAL A 57 -16.77 15.54 7.97
CA VAL A 57 -17.04 14.30 7.23
C VAL A 57 -18.09 13.48 8.00
N PRO A 58 -19.27 13.22 7.40
CA PRO A 58 -20.32 12.48 8.09
C PRO A 58 -19.93 11.01 8.25
N PHE A 59 -20.24 10.44 9.41
CA PHE A 59 -20.21 8.99 9.60
C PHE A 59 -21.33 8.33 8.80
N MET A 60 -20.99 7.35 7.96
CA MET A 60 -21.94 6.65 7.09
C MET A 60 -21.82 5.14 7.30
N ALA A 61 -22.57 4.57 8.24
CA ALA A 61 -22.39 3.17 8.65
C ALA A 61 -22.39 2.17 7.49
N TRP A 62 -23.20 2.37 6.45
CA TRP A 62 -23.30 1.45 5.30
C TRP A 62 -22.00 1.36 4.47
N THR A 63 -21.11 2.36 4.54
CA THR A 63 -19.82 2.35 3.83
C THR A 63 -18.83 1.34 4.44
N ILE A 64 -19.17 0.70 5.56
CA ILE A 64 -18.43 -0.46 6.06
C ILE A 64 -18.43 -1.64 5.09
N VAL A 65 -19.46 -1.76 4.25
CA VAL A 65 -19.56 -2.82 3.23
C VAL A 65 -18.47 -2.68 2.17
N PRO A 66 -18.33 -1.53 1.47
CA PRO A 66 -17.20 -1.33 0.57
C PRO A 66 -15.86 -1.40 1.32
N TYR A 67 -15.74 -0.84 2.52
CA TYR A 67 -14.52 -0.97 3.34
C TYR A 67 -14.11 -2.45 3.48
N TRP A 68 -14.99 -3.31 3.98
CA TRP A 68 -14.70 -4.73 4.14
C TRP A 68 -14.46 -5.49 2.83
N SER A 69 -15.03 -5.02 1.71
CA SER A 69 -14.86 -5.68 0.42
C SER A 69 -13.40 -5.78 0.00
N ILE A 70 -12.51 -4.92 0.49
CA ILE A 70 -11.08 -5.04 0.21
C ILE A 70 -10.49 -6.35 0.75
N ASN A 71 -10.96 -6.83 1.92
CA ASN A 71 -10.48 -8.07 2.53
C ASN A 71 -10.89 -9.29 1.67
N LEU A 72 -12.08 -9.22 1.07
CA LEU A 72 -12.53 -10.21 0.11
C LEU A 72 -11.68 -10.17 -1.16
N PHE A 73 -11.47 -8.98 -1.74
CA PHE A 73 -10.63 -8.84 -2.94
C PHE A 73 -9.17 -9.20 -2.70
N TYR A 74 -8.66 -8.99 -1.50
CA TYR A 74 -7.33 -9.41 -1.08
C TYR A 74 -7.13 -10.91 -1.27
N ALA A 75 -8.07 -11.72 -0.76
CA ALA A 75 -8.01 -13.17 -0.93
C ALA A 75 -8.26 -13.58 -2.39
N LEU A 76 -9.34 -13.07 -3.00
CA LEU A 76 -9.75 -13.47 -4.35
C LEU A 76 -8.70 -13.14 -5.41
N SER A 77 -8.05 -11.97 -5.32
CA SER A 77 -7.05 -11.52 -6.28
C SER A 77 -5.86 -12.47 -6.41
N LEU A 78 -5.50 -13.21 -5.36
CA LEU A 78 -4.45 -14.24 -5.44
C LEU A 78 -4.88 -15.41 -6.35
N PHE A 79 -6.15 -15.80 -6.32
CA PHE A 79 -6.67 -16.93 -7.10
C PHE A 79 -6.97 -16.59 -8.57
N VAL A 80 -7.03 -15.31 -8.94
CA VAL A 80 -7.35 -14.86 -10.31
C VAL A 80 -6.09 -14.76 -11.20
N ASN A 81 -4.93 -15.21 -10.71
CA ASN A 81 -3.68 -15.22 -11.47
C ASN A 81 -3.57 -16.41 -12.44
N ASP A 82 -2.90 -16.19 -13.58
CA ASP A 82 -2.69 -17.22 -14.61
C ASP A 82 -1.37 -17.99 -14.45
N THR A 83 -0.46 -17.50 -13.60
CA THR A 83 0.88 -18.09 -13.38
C THR A 83 1.27 -18.04 -11.91
N LYS A 84 2.15 -18.97 -11.48
CA LYS A 84 2.68 -18.94 -10.10
C LYS A 84 3.50 -17.69 -9.84
N SER A 85 4.25 -17.22 -10.83
CA SER A 85 5.03 -15.98 -10.76
C SER A 85 4.12 -14.74 -10.55
N GLY A 86 2.95 -14.71 -11.19
CA GLY A 86 1.94 -13.66 -10.97
C GLY A 86 1.44 -13.63 -9.53
N VAL A 87 1.15 -14.81 -8.96
CA VAL A 87 0.79 -14.94 -7.53
C VAL A 87 1.92 -14.43 -6.64
N ASP A 88 3.16 -14.87 -6.88
CA ASP A 88 4.31 -14.49 -6.08
C ASP A 88 4.58 -12.98 -6.10
N ARG A 89 4.41 -12.34 -7.27
CA ARG A 89 4.51 -10.89 -7.40
C ARG A 89 3.43 -10.16 -6.62
N LEU A 90 2.17 -10.60 -6.72
CA LEU A 90 1.08 -10.00 -5.96
C LEU A 90 1.28 -10.17 -4.44
N ALA A 91 1.66 -11.37 -4.01
CA ALA A 91 1.99 -11.64 -2.61
C ALA A 91 3.18 -10.80 -2.13
N GLY A 92 4.21 -10.59 -2.97
CA GLY A 92 5.33 -9.71 -2.67
C GLY A 92 4.91 -8.24 -2.46
N ARG A 93 3.94 -7.75 -3.25
CA ARG A 93 3.35 -6.41 -3.06
C ARG A 93 2.65 -6.31 -1.71
N TYR A 94 1.81 -7.29 -1.37
CA TYR A 94 1.12 -7.33 -0.07
C TYR A 94 2.09 -7.42 1.11
N LEU A 95 3.09 -8.28 1.02
CA LEU A 95 4.08 -8.45 2.08
C LEU A 95 4.91 -7.17 2.28
N THR A 96 5.28 -6.49 1.20
CA THR A 96 6.00 -5.21 1.27
C THR A 96 5.15 -4.15 1.95
N ALA A 97 3.89 -3.99 1.52
CA ALA A 97 2.97 -3.05 2.15
C ALA A 97 2.81 -3.36 3.65
N GLN A 98 2.65 -4.62 4.02
CA GLN A 98 2.53 -5.03 5.42
C GLN A 98 3.78 -4.69 6.24
N ILE A 99 4.96 -5.10 5.78
CA ILE A 99 6.22 -4.92 6.52
C ILE A 99 6.50 -3.44 6.73
N VAL A 100 6.36 -2.62 5.68
CA VAL A 100 6.60 -1.18 5.78
C VAL A 100 5.56 -0.52 6.68
N ALA A 101 4.28 -0.82 6.53
CA ALA A 101 3.22 -0.26 7.37
C ALA A 101 3.43 -0.61 8.85
N VAL A 102 3.65 -1.89 9.18
CA VAL A 102 3.91 -2.33 10.56
C VAL A 102 5.17 -1.67 11.13
N SER A 103 6.23 -1.54 10.33
CA SER A 103 7.44 -0.83 10.78
C SER A 103 7.15 0.62 11.12
N CYS A 104 6.32 1.31 10.32
CA CYS A 104 5.86 2.65 10.60
C CYS A 104 4.99 2.71 11.87
N PHE A 105 4.05 1.77 12.05
CA PHE A 105 3.20 1.72 13.25
C PHE A 105 4.00 1.51 14.53
N LEU A 106 5.08 0.74 14.48
CA LEU A 106 5.98 0.52 15.62
C LEU A 106 6.84 1.76 15.91
N ALA A 107 7.37 2.40 14.87
CA ALA A 107 8.24 3.56 15.02
C ALA A 107 7.46 4.83 15.44
N PHE A 108 6.27 5.02 14.86
CA PHE A 108 5.42 6.20 15.02
C PHE A 108 3.96 5.77 15.20
N PRO A 109 3.58 5.22 16.37
CA PRO A 109 2.20 4.83 16.61
C PRO A 109 1.30 6.06 16.58
N LEU A 110 0.16 5.96 15.89
CA LEU A 110 -0.79 7.05 15.73
C LEU A 110 -2.20 6.57 16.05
N ALA A 111 -2.90 7.32 16.90
CA ALA A 111 -4.23 6.96 17.34
C ALA A 111 -5.33 7.58 16.47
N ALA A 112 -6.38 6.80 16.17
CA ALA A 112 -7.63 7.35 15.65
C ALA A 112 -8.36 8.09 16.78
N THR A 113 -8.77 9.33 16.54
CA THR A 113 -9.40 10.15 17.60
C THR A 113 -10.91 10.05 17.65
N PHE A 114 -11.54 9.62 16.55
CA PHE A 114 -12.99 9.64 16.45
C PHE A 114 -13.60 8.40 17.10
N VAL A 115 -14.49 8.63 18.07
CA VAL A 115 -15.29 7.57 18.69
C VAL A 115 -16.46 7.24 17.76
N ARG A 116 -16.50 6.00 17.27
CA ARG A 116 -17.57 5.53 16.38
C ARG A 116 -18.92 5.53 17.11
N PRO A 117 -20.00 6.02 16.49
CA PRO A 117 -21.34 5.89 17.05
C PRO A 117 -21.77 4.43 17.16
N GLU A 118 -22.71 4.13 18.07
CA GLU A 118 -23.37 2.82 18.08
C GLU A 118 -24.13 2.59 16.77
N THR A 119 -23.99 1.39 16.21
CA THR A 119 -24.60 1.00 14.94
C THR A 119 -25.34 -0.31 15.10
N THR A 120 -26.45 -0.47 14.37
CA THR A 120 -27.29 -1.67 14.42
C THR A 120 -27.34 -2.37 13.05
N GLY A 121 -27.90 -3.59 13.02
CA GLY A 121 -28.04 -4.37 11.79
C GLY A 121 -26.70 -4.91 11.25
N LEU A 122 -26.65 -5.14 9.93
CA LEU A 122 -25.46 -5.67 9.26
C LEU A 122 -24.22 -4.77 9.45
N PRO A 123 -24.30 -3.43 9.29
CA PRO A 123 -23.16 -2.57 9.57
C PRO A 123 -22.65 -2.70 11.01
N GLY A 124 -23.55 -2.75 11.99
CA GLY A 124 -23.18 -2.94 13.40
C GLY A 124 -22.43 -4.24 13.65
N PHE A 125 -22.90 -5.35 13.07
CA PHE A 125 -22.18 -6.62 13.12
C PHE A 125 -20.77 -6.52 12.51
N MET A 126 -20.64 -5.93 11.31
CA MET A 126 -19.35 -5.79 10.64
C MET A 126 -18.38 -4.89 11.42
N PHE A 127 -18.87 -3.81 12.02
CA PHE A 127 -18.07 -2.96 12.92
C PHE A 127 -17.67 -3.68 14.21
N ALA A 128 -18.53 -4.52 14.77
CA ALA A 128 -18.20 -5.31 15.95
C ALA A 128 -17.09 -6.33 15.67
N VAL A 129 -17.17 -7.04 14.53
CA VAL A 129 -16.09 -7.96 14.13
C VAL A 129 -14.81 -7.19 13.83
N LEU A 130 -14.90 -6.03 13.16
CA LEU A 130 -13.73 -5.20 12.88
C LEU A 130 -13.07 -4.71 14.17
N GLY A 131 -13.86 -4.19 15.12
CA GLY A 131 -13.38 -3.70 16.42
C GLY A 131 -12.79 -4.78 17.31
N GLY A 132 -13.10 -6.06 17.07
CA GLY A 132 -12.49 -7.19 17.78
C GLY A 132 -11.00 -7.39 17.46
N PHE A 133 -10.55 -6.94 16.27
CA PHE A 133 -9.17 -7.12 15.82
C PHE A 133 -8.44 -5.79 15.57
N ASP A 134 -9.18 -4.74 15.23
CA ASP A 134 -8.64 -3.44 14.83
C ASP A 134 -8.76 -2.43 15.98
N LYS A 135 -7.66 -2.28 16.72
CA LYS A 135 -7.51 -1.24 17.74
C LYS A 135 -7.10 0.09 17.09
N PRO A 136 -7.40 1.24 17.69
CA PRO A 136 -7.31 2.53 17.02
C PRO A 136 -5.87 3.08 16.99
N PHE A 137 -4.83 2.29 16.69
CA PHE A 137 -3.42 2.73 16.79
C PHE A 137 -2.59 2.58 15.50
N ASN A 138 -3.14 1.96 14.46
CA ASN A 138 -2.43 1.64 13.21
C ASN A 138 -2.92 2.52 12.04
N GLN A 139 -2.73 3.84 12.15
CA GLN A 139 -3.32 4.82 11.22
C GLN A 139 -2.45 5.07 9.97
N ALA A 140 -1.26 5.65 10.12
CA ALA A 140 -0.41 6.06 9.00
C ALA A 140 0.83 5.16 8.83
N PRO A 141 1.10 4.62 7.63
CA PRO A 141 0.32 4.70 6.40
C PRO A 141 -0.92 3.80 6.41
N SER A 142 -2.01 4.18 5.74
CA SER A 142 -3.19 3.31 5.64
C SER A 142 -2.86 2.08 4.80
N LEU A 143 -2.75 0.93 5.47
CA LEU A 143 -2.59 -0.36 4.80
C LEU A 143 -3.80 -0.68 3.92
N HIS A 144 -5.00 -0.28 4.34
CA HIS A 144 -6.22 -0.45 3.56
C HIS A 144 -6.12 0.24 2.20
N ILE A 145 -5.64 1.49 2.17
CA ILE A 145 -5.43 2.24 0.94
C ILE A 145 -4.26 1.67 0.12
N ALA A 146 -3.18 1.21 0.76
CA ALA A 146 -2.09 0.53 0.06
C ALA A 146 -2.58 -0.73 -0.67
N LEU A 147 -3.39 -1.56 0.01
CA LEU A 147 -4.03 -2.74 -0.59
C LEU A 147 -5.00 -2.35 -1.70
N LEU A 148 -5.81 -1.30 -1.51
CA LEU A 148 -6.68 -0.76 -2.55
C LEU A 148 -5.91 -0.41 -3.82
N VAL A 149 -4.81 0.34 -3.71
CA VAL A 149 -3.99 0.70 -4.87
C VAL A 149 -3.42 -0.55 -5.55
N ILE A 150 -2.90 -1.51 -4.79
CA ILE A 150 -2.34 -2.76 -5.32
C ILE A 150 -3.41 -3.59 -6.05
N ILE A 151 -4.57 -3.79 -5.43
CA ILE A 151 -5.69 -4.59 -5.95
C ILE A 151 -6.32 -3.91 -7.16
N TRP A 152 -6.50 -2.59 -7.09
CA TRP A 152 -6.98 -1.78 -8.20
C TRP A 152 -6.09 -1.95 -9.43
N ASP A 153 -4.78 -1.77 -9.28
CA ASP A 153 -3.80 -2.00 -10.34
C ASP A 153 -3.85 -3.44 -10.85
N HIS A 154 -3.92 -4.43 -9.95
CA HIS A 154 -3.92 -5.83 -10.33
C HIS A 154 -5.16 -6.23 -11.15
N LEU A 155 -6.34 -5.79 -10.76
CA LEU A 155 -7.61 -6.23 -11.37
C LEU A 155 -8.10 -5.33 -12.51
N ARG A 156 -7.74 -4.05 -12.57
CA ARG A 156 -8.18 -3.12 -13.65
C ARG A 156 -8.04 -3.66 -15.08
N PRO A 157 -6.99 -4.42 -15.46
CA PRO A 157 -6.80 -4.87 -16.84
C PRO A 157 -7.73 -6.02 -17.23
N ARG A 158 -8.39 -6.65 -16.24
CA ARG A 158 -9.33 -7.76 -16.45
C ARG A 158 -10.74 -7.27 -16.74
N PHE A 159 -11.00 -5.97 -16.57
CA PHE A 159 -12.29 -5.35 -16.86
C PHE A 159 -12.20 -4.51 -18.14
N SER A 160 -13.25 -4.58 -18.97
CA SER A 160 -13.41 -3.76 -20.17
C SER A 160 -14.80 -3.10 -20.18
N GLY A 161 -14.94 -2.04 -20.98
CA GLY A 161 -16.23 -1.34 -21.15
C GLY A 161 -16.86 -0.84 -19.84
N PRO A 162 -18.19 -0.99 -19.67
CA PRO A 162 -18.90 -0.54 -18.47
C PRO A 162 -18.40 -1.18 -17.16
N ALA A 163 -17.98 -2.45 -17.19
CA ALA A 163 -17.48 -3.15 -16.01
C ALA A 163 -16.23 -2.48 -15.42
N LYS A 164 -15.39 -1.89 -16.27
CA LYS A 164 -14.21 -1.13 -15.83
C LYS A 164 -14.61 0.13 -15.07
N ILE A 165 -15.65 0.83 -15.52
CA ILE A 165 -16.17 2.03 -14.84
C ILE A 165 -16.73 1.65 -13.47
N VAL A 166 -17.52 0.57 -13.39
CA VAL A 166 -18.04 0.05 -12.12
C VAL A 166 -16.90 -0.31 -11.17
N TRP A 167 -15.84 -0.96 -11.65
CA TRP A 167 -14.66 -1.28 -10.84
C TRP A 167 -13.97 -0.03 -10.30
N HIS A 168 -13.77 1.00 -11.13
CA HIS A 168 -13.21 2.27 -10.68
C HIS A 168 -14.11 2.97 -9.64
N GLY A 169 -15.42 3.01 -9.88
CA GLY A 169 -16.39 3.56 -8.94
C GLY A 169 -16.40 2.82 -7.60
N TRP A 170 -16.30 1.49 -7.63
CA TRP A 170 -16.20 0.69 -6.42
C TRP A 170 -14.90 0.94 -5.67
N CYS A 171 -13.76 1.01 -6.37
CA CYS A 171 -12.47 1.35 -5.75
C CYS A 171 -12.47 2.74 -5.12
N LEU A 172 -13.10 3.73 -5.78
CA LEU A 172 -13.28 5.06 -5.23
C LEU A 172 -14.12 5.02 -3.96
N LEU A 173 -15.19 4.21 -3.94
CA LEU A 173 -16.04 4.02 -2.78
C LEU A 173 -15.29 3.35 -1.61
N ILE A 174 -14.43 2.37 -1.87
CA ILE A 174 -13.51 1.81 -0.85
C ILE A 174 -12.61 2.91 -0.30
N GLY A 175 -11.99 3.71 -1.18
CA GLY A 175 -11.15 4.83 -0.76
C GLY A 175 -11.89 5.87 0.09
N ALA A 176 -13.11 6.24 -0.28
CA ALA A 176 -13.95 7.17 0.49
C ALA A 176 -14.48 6.54 1.79
N SER A 177 -14.63 5.21 1.83
CA SER A 177 -15.15 4.50 2.99
C SER A 177 -14.23 4.63 4.20
N VAL A 178 -12.91 4.77 4.02
CA VAL A 178 -11.98 4.87 5.16
C VAL A 178 -12.23 6.14 6.00
N LEU A 179 -12.65 7.24 5.35
CA LEU A 179 -13.03 8.48 6.03
C LEU A 179 -14.45 8.41 6.58
N THR A 180 -15.41 7.91 5.80
CA THR A 180 -16.83 7.89 6.22
C THR A 180 -17.15 6.81 7.25
N THR A 181 -16.25 5.84 7.45
CA THR A 181 -16.29 4.88 8.57
C THR A 181 -15.47 5.34 9.78
N TRP A 182 -14.82 6.51 9.69
CA TRP A 182 -13.89 7.06 10.69
C TRP A 182 -12.80 6.05 11.11
N GLN A 183 -12.32 5.22 10.18
CA GLN A 183 -11.24 4.27 10.46
C GLN A 183 -9.85 4.87 10.22
N HIS A 184 -9.78 5.88 9.36
CA HIS A 184 -8.54 6.55 8.99
C HIS A 184 -8.75 8.05 8.94
N HIS A 185 -7.66 8.77 9.19
CA HIS A 185 -7.56 10.20 8.94
C HIS A 185 -7.11 10.47 7.52
N PHE A 186 -7.35 11.70 7.02
CA PHE A 186 -7.04 12.04 5.64
C PHE A 186 -5.58 11.79 5.27
N ILE A 187 -4.65 12.03 6.20
CA ILE A 187 -3.21 11.87 5.96
C ILE A 187 -2.79 10.41 5.71
N ASP A 188 -3.59 9.45 6.17
CA ASP A 188 -3.33 8.03 6.00
C ASP A 188 -3.55 7.60 4.53
N ILE A 189 -4.39 8.34 3.79
CA ILE A 189 -4.71 8.08 2.39
C ILE A 189 -3.51 8.33 1.47
N PRO A 190 -2.91 9.54 1.39
CA PRO A 190 -1.77 9.78 0.51
C PRO A 190 -0.55 8.97 0.93
N THR A 191 -0.33 8.74 2.24
CA THR A 191 0.78 7.91 2.71
C THR A 191 0.56 6.43 2.39
N GLY A 192 -0.67 5.92 2.53
CA GLY A 192 -1.07 4.58 2.09
C GLY A 192 -0.98 4.39 0.57
N ALA A 193 -1.39 5.39 -0.21
CA ALA A 193 -1.29 5.37 -1.67
C ALA A 193 0.17 5.35 -2.12
N LEU A 194 1.03 6.18 -1.51
CA LEU A 194 2.48 6.17 -1.76
C LEU A 194 3.09 4.79 -1.49
N LEU A 195 2.71 4.15 -0.39
CA LEU A 195 3.15 2.79 -0.05
C LEU A 195 2.66 1.75 -1.07
N GLY A 196 1.40 1.82 -1.49
CA GLY A 196 0.85 0.94 -2.53
C GLY A 196 1.59 1.10 -3.86
N LEU A 197 1.84 2.34 -4.30
CA LEU A 197 2.62 2.64 -5.51
C LEU A 197 4.07 2.17 -5.38
N PHE A 198 4.70 2.31 -4.22
CA PHE A 198 6.03 1.78 -3.96
C PHE A 198 6.07 0.25 -4.10
N ALA A 199 5.08 -0.45 -3.55
CA ALA A 199 4.99 -1.91 -3.70
C ALA A 199 4.79 -2.33 -5.16
N LEU A 200 3.96 -1.58 -5.92
CA LEU A 200 3.79 -1.79 -7.37
C LEU A 200 5.08 -1.55 -8.14
N TRP A 201 5.85 -0.53 -7.78
CA TRP A 201 7.16 -0.27 -8.35
C TRP A 201 8.13 -1.41 -8.02
N LEU A 202 8.20 -1.86 -6.77
CA LEU A 202 9.13 -2.90 -6.34
C LEU A 202 8.86 -4.25 -7.03
N PHE A 203 7.59 -4.55 -7.29
CA PHE A 203 7.13 -5.77 -7.98
C PHE A 203 6.32 -5.40 -9.23
N PRO A 204 6.97 -5.06 -10.35
CA PRO A 204 6.29 -4.66 -11.58
C PRO A 204 5.41 -5.77 -12.12
N ARG A 205 4.38 -5.39 -12.88
CA ARG A 205 3.41 -6.34 -13.46
C ARG A 205 4.06 -7.32 -14.44
N ALA A 206 4.98 -6.82 -15.25
CA ALA A 206 5.76 -7.58 -16.21
C ALA A 206 7.23 -7.17 -16.15
N GLY A 207 8.11 -7.97 -16.75
CA GLY A 207 9.53 -7.69 -16.82
C GLY A 207 10.32 -8.01 -15.54
N ALA A 208 11.61 -7.65 -15.58
CA ALA A 208 12.55 -7.88 -14.49
C ALA A 208 12.23 -7.02 -13.25
N LEU A 209 12.64 -7.48 -12.07
CA LEU A 209 12.48 -6.69 -10.84
C LEU A 209 13.45 -5.50 -10.88
N PRO A 210 13.09 -4.32 -10.35
CA PRO A 210 13.96 -3.14 -10.39
C PRO A 210 15.34 -3.37 -9.78
N PHE A 211 15.45 -4.30 -8.83
CA PHE A 211 16.69 -4.66 -8.15
C PHE A 211 17.42 -5.88 -8.74
N SER A 212 16.82 -6.65 -9.64
CA SER A 212 17.49 -7.84 -10.18
C SER A 212 18.65 -7.45 -11.10
N SER A 213 19.84 -8.00 -10.92
CA SER A 213 21.06 -7.58 -11.65
C SER A 213 21.55 -6.16 -11.27
N PHE A 214 21.24 -5.68 -10.07
CA PHE A 214 21.88 -4.49 -9.54
C PHE A 214 23.40 -4.73 -9.41
N ALA A 215 24.19 -3.86 -10.03
CA ALA A 215 25.64 -3.86 -9.88
C ALA A 215 26.10 -2.42 -9.72
N LEU A 216 26.88 -2.15 -8.67
CA LEU A 216 27.36 -0.80 -8.39
C LEU A 216 28.16 -0.28 -9.60
N THR A 217 27.74 0.85 -10.16
CA THR A 217 28.37 1.39 -11.36
C THR A 217 29.81 1.84 -11.09
N GLY A 218 30.71 1.52 -12.02
CA GLY A 218 32.08 2.04 -12.04
C GLY A 218 32.18 3.48 -12.56
N ASP A 219 31.13 4.00 -13.19
CA ASP A 219 31.10 5.36 -13.72
C ASP A 219 31.02 6.39 -12.58
N ARG A 220 32.06 7.22 -12.48
CA ARG A 220 32.18 8.30 -11.49
C ARG A 220 31.09 9.35 -11.66
N TRP A 221 30.66 9.63 -12.89
CA TRP A 221 29.63 10.64 -13.13
C TRP A 221 28.25 10.14 -12.70
N ALA A 222 27.87 8.92 -13.09
CA ALA A 222 26.66 8.27 -12.59
C ALA A 222 26.63 8.21 -11.05
N ARG A 223 27.74 7.87 -10.38
CA ARG A 223 27.81 7.90 -8.90
C ARG A 223 27.60 9.28 -8.31
N ARG A 224 28.14 10.34 -8.92
CA ARG A 224 27.95 11.73 -8.46
C ARG A 224 26.49 12.16 -8.61
N LEU A 225 25.85 11.85 -9.73
CA LEU A 225 24.43 12.10 -9.92
C LEU A 225 23.59 11.31 -8.92
N GLY A 226 23.85 10.01 -8.77
CA GLY A 226 23.18 9.16 -7.78
C GLY A 226 23.30 9.71 -6.35
N ALA A 227 24.49 10.17 -5.96
CA ALA A 227 24.71 10.80 -4.65
C ALA A 227 23.95 12.12 -4.50
N SER A 228 23.85 12.93 -5.57
CA SER A 228 23.10 14.19 -5.55
C SER A 228 21.60 13.95 -5.39
N TYR A 229 21.04 12.97 -6.11
CA TYR A 229 19.66 12.54 -5.94
C TYR A 229 19.41 11.94 -4.56
N ALA A 230 20.33 11.11 -4.05
CA ALA A 230 20.23 10.53 -2.72
C ALA A 230 20.27 11.61 -1.61
N ALA A 231 21.14 12.62 -1.75
CA ALA A 231 21.19 13.75 -0.84
C ALA A 231 19.86 14.53 -0.85
N GLY A 232 19.30 14.81 -2.03
CA GLY A 232 17.98 15.44 -2.15
C GLY A 232 16.87 14.60 -1.50
N ALA A 233 16.87 13.28 -1.71
CA ALA A 233 15.93 12.36 -1.08
C ALA A 233 16.02 12.40 0.46
N VAL A 234 17.24 12.36 1.01
CA VAL A 234 17.50 12.43 2.46
C VAL A 234 17.06 13.78 3.03
N LEU A 235 17.36 14.89 2.35
CA LEU A 235 16.95 16.22 2.80
C LEU A 235 15.43 16.36 2.84
N LEU A 236 14.72 15.89 1.81
CA LEU A 236 13.26 15.92 1.77
C LEU A 236 12.63 14.99 2.81
N LEU A 237 13.21 13.81 3.03
CA LEU A 237 12.76 12.90 4.08
C LEU A 237 12.96 13.51 5.48
N ALA A 238 14.14 14.09 5.74
CA ALA A 238 14.42 14.76 7.00
C ALA A 238 13.48 15.96 7.23
N ALA A 239 13.26 16.79 6.20
CA ALA A 239 12.30 17.88 6.26
C ALA A 239 10.87 17.39 6.51
N SER A 240 10.50 16.24 5.92
CA SER A 240 9.19 15.61 6.16
C SER A 240 9.02 15.18 7.62
N ILE A 241 10.01 14.46 8.18
CA ILE A 241 9.97 13.97 9.57
C ILE A 241 9.96 15.15 10.56
N VAL A 242 10.87 16.11 10.40
CA VAL A 242 10.97 17.26 11.31
C VAL A 242 9.73 18.16 11.17
N GLY A 243 9.29 18.40 9.93
CA GLY A 243 8.12 19.23 9.66
C GLY A 243 6.80 18.60 10.12
N ALA A 244 6.70 17.25 10.17
CA ALA A 244 5.52 16.55 10.65
C ALA A 244 5.18 16.88 12.11
N PHE A 245 6.17 17.25 12.93
CA PHE A 245 5.94 17.76 14.30
C PHE A 245 5.23 19.12 14.33
N ALA A 246 5.35 19.92 13.27
CA ALA A 246 4.68 21.22 13.14
C ALA A 246 3.35 21.11 12.38
N SER A 247 3.31 20.34 11.30
CA SER A 247 2.09 20.10 10.52
C SER A 247 2.20 18.84 9.68
N ALA A 248 1.09 18.10 9.60
CA ALA A 248 0.93 16.93 8.75
C ALA A 248 1.21 17.19 7.26
N ILE A 249 1.07 18.44 6.79
CA ILE A 249 1.28 18.79 5.38
C ILE A 249 2.71 18.49 4.91
N TRP A 250 3.70 18.50 5.82
CA TRP A 250 5.09 18.18 5.53
C TRP A 250 5.29 16.71 5.08
N LEU A 251 4.33 15.82 5.35
CA LEU A 251 4.34 14.45 4.84
C LEU A 251 4.17 14.38 3.31
N VAL A 252 3.72 15.46 2.66
CA VAL A 252 3.70 15.53 1.19
C VAL A 252 5.10 15.37 0.58
N LEU A 253 6.15 15.75 1.32
CA LEU A 253 7.55 15.64 0.87
C LEU A 253 8.03 14.19 0.75
N LEU A 254 7.31 13.21 1.33
CA LEU A 254 7.62 11.79 1.14
C LEU A 254 7.53 11.36 -0.32
N TRP A 255 6.63 11.97 -1.10
CA TRP A 255 6.45 11.67 -2.52
C TRP A 255 7.69 11.99 -3.36
N PRO A 256 8.18 13.25 -3.40
CA PRO A 256 9.41 13.56 -4.10
C PRO A 256 10.64 12.90 -3.45
N ALA A 257 10.67 12.71 -2.12
CA ALA A 257 11.76 11.98 -1.47
C ALA A 257 11.92 10.55 -2.02
N LEU A 258 10.81 9.81 -2.10
CA LEU A 258 10.81 8.46 -2.67
C LEU A 258 11.18 8.47 -4.16
N ALA A 259 10.65 9.42 -4.93
CA ALA A 259 10.98 9.54 -6.36
C ALA A 259 12.49 9.77 -6.57
N LEU A 260 13.10 10.69 -5.81
CA LEU A 260 14.56 10.93 -5.88
C LEU A 260 15.35 9.71 -5.41
N ALA A 261 14.88 8.97 -4.40
CA ALA A 261 15.53 7.73 -3.95
C ALA A 261 15.52 6.65 -5.04
N ILE A 262 14.40 6.48 -5.76
CA ILE A 262 14.28 5.56 -6.90
C ILE A 262 15.24 5.98 -8.02
N VAL A 263 15.32 7.27 -8.34
CA VAL A 263 16.25 7.79 -9.36
C VAL A 263 17.71 7.58 -8.95
N ALA A 264 18.05 7.85 -7.68
CA ALA A 264 19.37 7.57 -7.13
C ALA A 264 19.74 6.09 -7.26
N PHE A 265 18.80 5.19 -6.96
CA PHE A 265 18.96 3.74 -7.12
C PHE A 265 19.24 3.35 -8.58
N GLY A 266 18.57 4.00 -9.54
CA GLY A 266 18.87 3.92 -10.97
C GLY A 266 20.33 4.23 -11.28
N TYR A 267 20.79 5.42 -10.88
CA TYR A 267 22.15 5.88 -11.12
C TYR A 267 23.22 5.03 -10.43
N PHE A 268 22.95 4.46 -9.26
CA PHE A 268 23.93 3.64 -8.55
C PHE A 268 24.17 2.27 -9.19
N GLY A 269 23.23 1.72 -9.93
CA GLY A 269 23.42 0.39 -10.50
C GLY A 269 22.18 -0.34 -10.97
N ALA A 270 20.98 0.18 -10.71
CA ALA A 270 19.77 -0.40 -11.27
C ALA A 270 19.60 -0.03 -12.76
N GLY A 271 20.10 1.11 -13.22
CA GLY A 271 19.91 1.56 -14.59
C GLY A 271 18.45 1.87 -14.93
N ALA A 272 18.11 1.94 -16.22
CA ALA A 272 16.84 2.49 -16.71
C ALA A 272 15.59 1.66 -16.38
N LYS A 273 15.73 0.39 -15.97
CA LYS A 273 14.59 -0.46 -15.57
C LYS A 273 13.76 0.11 -14.41
N ILE A 274 14.31 1.03 -13.62
CA ILE A 274 13.56 1.72 -12.56
C ILE A 274 12.34 2.48 -13.11
N PHE A 275 12.36 2.86 -14.39
CA PHE A 275 11.27 3.57 -15.06
C PHE A 275 10.19 2.63 -15.61
N GLN A 276 10.47 1.32 -15.64
CA GLN A 276 9.52 0.27 -16.07
C GLN A 276 8.90 0.51 -17.45
N LYS A 277 9.66 1.15 -18.35
CA LYS A 277 9.25 1.37 -19.73
C LYS A 277 9.65 0.19 -20.60
N ALA A 278 8.79 -0.16 -21.55
CA ALA A 278 9.15 -1.04 -22.65
C ALA A 278 10.14 -0.35 -23.62
N ASP A 279 10.76 -1.12 -24.51
CA ASP A 279 11.76 -0.62 -25.47
C ASP A 279 11.19 0.45 -26.42
N ASP A 280 9.87 0.45 -26.64
CA ASP A 280 9.13 1.47 -27.42
C ASP A 280 8.73 2.70 -26.60
N GLY A 281 9.12 2.76 -25.32
CA GLY A 281 8.83 3.86 -24.40
C GLY A 281 7.46 3.81 -23.74
N THR A 282 6.63 2.79 -24.00
CA THR A 282 5.34 2.59 -23.34
C THR A 282 5.51 2.09 -21.90
N VAL A 283 4.46 2.24 -21.07
CA VAL A 283 4.40 1.83 -19.65
C VAL A 283 3.35 0.74 -19.48
#